data_AF-A0A537SF86-F1
#
_entry.id   AF-A0A537SF86-F1
#
_cell.length_a   1.000
_cell.length_b   1.000
_cell.length_c   1.000
_cell.angle_alpha   90.00
_cell.angle_beta   90.00
_cell.angle_gamma   90.00
#
_symmetry.space_group_name_H-M   'P 1'
#
loop_
_entity.id
_entity.type
_entity.pdbx_description
1 polymer ?
#
loop_
_entity_poly.entity_id
_entity_poly.type
_entity_poly.pdbx_seq_one_letter_code
_entity_poly.pdbx_strand_id
1 'polypeptide(L)' 'GTWGLVRASSNKPELVVVVESPVSEARMREMFKALDAVLRTHREVGAYNQTI' A
#
# COMPACT_ATOMS: atom_id res chain seq x y z
N GLY A 1 6.56 3.39 -15.26
CA GLY A 1 5.51 2.45 -14.82
C GLY A 1 4.95 2.90 -13.49
N THR A 2 3.85 2.29 -13.03
CA THR A 2 3.30 2.51 -11.68
C THR A 2 3.93 1.51 -10.71
N TRP A 3 4.21 1.92 -9.48
CA TRP A 3 4.86 1.06 -8.49
C TRP A 3 4.24 1.25 -7.11
N GLY A 4 4.46 0.27 -6.24
CA GLY A 4 4.20 0.40 -4.82
C GLY A 4 5.21 -0.37 -3.98
N LEU A 5 5.39 0.08 -2.74
CA LEU A 5 6.34 -0.43 -1.76
C LEU A 5 5.59 -0.73 -0.47
N VAL A 6 5.78 -1.93 0.06
CA VAL A 6 5.33 -2.30 1.41
C VAL A 6 6.56 -2.61 2.24
N ARG A 7 6.66 -1.99 3.42
CA ARG A 7 7.74 -2.27 4.38
C ARG A 7 7.22 -2.26 5.81
N ALA A 8 7.93 -2.94 6.71
CA ALA A 8 7.74 -2.72 8.14
C ALA A 8 8.22 -1.31 8.52
N SER A 9 7.47 -0.64 9.40
CA SER A 9 7.96 0.57 10.06
C SER A 9 9.10 0.21 11.00
N SER A 10 10.14 1.04 11.03
CA SER A 10 11.31 0.83 11.89
C SER A 10 11.10 1.35 13.32
N ASN A 11 10.02 2.12 13.54
CA ASN A 11 9.79 2.86 14.78
C ASN A 11 8.46 2.51 15.46
N LYS A 12 7.52 1.88 14.75
CA LYS A 12 6.19 1.51 15.24
C LYS A 12 5.82 0.12 14.73
N PRO A 13 4.99 -0.65 15.45
CA PRO A 13 4.51 -1.96 15.00
C PRO A 13 3.41 -1.80 13.92
N GLU A 14 3.77 -1.22 12.78
CA GLU A 14 2.84 -0.92 11.68
C GLU A 14 3.50 -1.19 10.31
N LEU A 15 2.68 -1.42 9.29
CA LEU A 15 3.13 -1.47 7.89
C LEU A 15 3.08 -0.07 7.28
N VAL A 16 4.09 0.23 6.46
CA VAL A 16 4.14 1.43 5.63
C VAL A 16 3.93 1.01 4.19
N VAL A 17 2.89 1.56 3.55
CA VAL A 17 2.54 1.31 2.16
C VAL A 17 2.69 2.62 1.39
N VAL A 18 3.49 2.61 0.33
CA VAL A 18 3.69 3.76 -0.57
C VAL A 18 3.31 3.33 -1.97
N VAL A 19 2.57 4.18 -2.69
CA VAL A 19 2.19 3.94 -4.09
C VAL A 19 2.39 5.22 -4.87
N GLU A 20 3.03 5.11 -6.04
CA GLU A 20 3.28 6.25 -6.91
C GLU A 20 3.07 5.84 -8.38
N SER A 21 2.57 6.80 -9.16
CA SER A 21 2.36 6.64 -10.60
C SER A 21 2.75 7.92 -11.31
N PRO A 22 3.76 7.88 -12.21
CA PRO A 22 4.07 9.01 -13.09
C PRO A 22 3.08 9.13 -14.27
N VAL A 23 2.14 8.19 -14.40
CA VAL A 23 1.22 8.11 -15.55
C VAL A 23 -0.11 8.80 -15.26
N SER A 24 -0.71 8.52 -14.10
CA SER A 24 -1.97 9.12 -13.66
C SER A 24 -2.32 8.74 -12.23
N GLU A 25 -3.18 9.54 -11.61
CA GLU A 25 -3.77 9.25 -10.30
C GLU A 25 -4.65 7.98 -10.33
N ALA A 26 -5.41 7.76 -11.41
CA ALA A 26 -6.23 6.55 -11.56
C ALA A 26 -5.38 5.27 -11.45
N ARG A 27 -4.22 5.24 -12.13
CA ARG A 27 -3.27 4.12 -12.04
C ARG A 27 -2.68 3.97 -10.64
N MET A 28 -2.40 5.07 -9.93
CA MET A 28 -1.94 5.03 -8.54
C MET A 28 -3.01 4.40 -7.62
N ARG A 29 -4.28 4.78 -7.77
CA ARG A 29 -5.41 4.21 -7.02
C ARG A 29 -5.65 2.73 -7.35
N GLU A 30 -5.52 2.34 -8.60
CA GLU A 30 -5.60 0.93 -9.02
C GLU A 30 -4.49 0.09 -8.38
N MET A 31 -3.25 0.59 -8.38
CA MET A 31 -2.12 -0.09 -7.74
C MET A 31 -2.32 -0.21 -6.23
N PHE A 32 -2.84 0.85 -5.59
CA PHE A 32 -3.19 0.79 -4.16
C PHE A 32 -4.22 -0.31 -3.87
N LYS A 33 -5.31 -0.38 -4.64
CA LYS A 33 -6.32 -1.44 -4.49
C LYS A 33 -5.75 -2.84 -4.71
N ALA A 34 -4.83 -2.99 -5.67
CA ALA A 34 -4.17 -4.27 -5.91
C ALA A 34 -3.32 -4.71 -4.71
N LEU A 35 -2.56 -3.79 -4.11
CA LEU A 35 -1.78 -4.07 -2.89
C LEU A 35 -2.69 -4.35 -1.69
N ASP A 36 -3.75 -3.56 -1.49
CA ASP A 36 -4.71 -3.76 -0.40
C ASP A 36 -5.37 -5.14 -0.49
N ALA A 37 -5.73 -5.59 -1.70
CA ALA A 37 -6.30 -6.91 -1.92
C ALA A 37 -5.35 -8.05 -1.48
N VAL A 38 -4.05 -7.90 -1.74
CA VAL A 38 -3.02 -8.87 -1.28
C VAL A 38 -2.85 -8.78 0.23
N LEU A 39 -2.74 -7.58 0.81
CA LEU A 39 -2.56 -7.43 2.25
C LEU A 39 -3.73 -8.00 3.05
N ARG A 40 -4.96 -7.87 2.56
CA ARG A 40 -6.17 -8.41 3.20
C ARG A 40 -6.24 -9.94 3.21
N THR A 41 -5.41 -10.65 2.45
CA THR A 41 -5.33 -12.11 2.59
C THR A 41 -4.65 -12.53 3.90
N HIS A 42 -3.97 -11.61 4.57
CA HIS A 42 -3.28 -11.81 5.84
C HIS A 42 -4.07 -11.16 6.98
N ARG A 43 -4.73 -11.98 7.81
CA ARG A 43 -5.65 -11.48 8.86
C ARG A 43 -4.92 -10.75 10.00
N GLU A 44 -3.63 -11.02 10.15
CA GLU A 44 -2.72 -10.38 11.08
C GLU A 44 -2.36 -8.94 10.67
N VAL A 45 -2.57 -8.59 9.40
CA VAL A 45 -2.33 -7.23 8.91
C VAL A 45 -3.50 -6.35 9.30
N GLY A 46 -3.29 -5.54 10.35
CA GLY A 46 -4.22 -4.51 10.78
C GLY A 46 -4.27 -3.30 9.84
N ALA A 47 -4.92 -2.23 10.29
CA ALA A 47 -4.93 -0.97 9.55
C ALA A 47 -3.50 -0.42 9.38
N TYR A 48 -3.19 0.08 8.19
CA TYR A 48 -1.93 0.77 7.87
C TYR A 48 -2.21 2.24 7.52
N ASN A 49 -1.21 3.12 7.71
CA ASN A 49 -1.36 4.59 7.73
C ASN A 49 -1.66 5.25 6.37
N GLN A 50 -1.96 4.46 5.33
CA GLN A 50 -2.17 4.95 3.97
C GLN A 50 -3.66 4.82 3.61
N THR A 51 -4.38 5.93 3.60
CA THR A 51 -5.76 6.03 3.08
C THR A 51 -5.76 6.86 1.81
N ILE A 52 -5.93 6.21 0.66
CA ILE A 52 -6.01 6.83 -0.67
C ILE A 52 -7.39 6.55 -1.28
#